data_AF-A0A2V8LEG8-F1
#
_entry.id   AF-A0A2V8LEG8-F1
#
_cell.length_a   1.000
_cell.length_b   1.000
_cell.length_c   1.000
_cell.angle_alpha   90.00
_cell.angle_beta   90.00
_cell.angle_gamma   90.00
#
_symmetry.space_group_name_H-M   'P 1'
#
loop_
_entity.id
_entity.type
_entity.pdbx_description
1 polymer ?
#
loop_
_entity_poly.entity_id
_entity_poly.type
_entity_poly.pdbx_seq_one_letter_code
_entity_poly.pdbx_strand_id
1 'polypeptide(L)' 'MMSSNQCPRCGAGRLQTWAELSDEDREMVKRLPASADYSAEERKARHCWCTRCWYEETSGSSTLA' A
#
# COMPACT_ATOMS: atom_id res chain seq x y z
N MET A 1 -1.73 -17.83 13.90
CA MET A 1 -0.89 -16.86 13.15
C MET A 1 -1.55 -16.67 11.79
N MET A 2 -2.37 -15.63 11.60
CA MET A 2 -3.00 -15.33 10.31
C MET A 2 -2.27 -14.16 9.67
N SER A 3 -1.37 -14.50 8.75
CA SER A 3 -0.54 -13.56 8.00
C SER A 3 -1.33 -12.96 6.83
N SER A 4 -2.36 -12.16 7.12
CA SER A 4 -3.21 -11.54 6.09
C SER A 4 -2.61 -10.30 5.43
N ASN A 5 -1.28 -10.20 5.33
CA ASN A 5 -0.60 -9.11 4.60
C ASN A 5 -0.50 -9.38 3.09
N GLN A 6 -1.22 -10.37 2.57
CA GLN A 6 -1.25 -10.62 1.12
C GLN A 6 -2.09 -9.56 0.41
N CYS A 7 -1.56 -9.08 -0.70
CA CYS A 7 -2.24 -8.12 -1.55
C CYS A 7 -3.53 -8.75 -2.10
N PRO A 8 -4.72 -8.18 -1.83
CA PRO A 8 -5.98 -8.73 -2.31
C PRO A 8 -6.11 -8.66 -3.83
N ARG A 9 -5.34 -7.78 -4.49
CA ARG A 9 -5.39 -7.58 -5.94
C ARG A 9 -4.62 -8.64 -6.73
N CYS A 10 -3.45 -9.05 -6.25
CA CYS A 10 -2.61 -10.01 -6.97
C CYS A 10 -2.44 -11.35 -6.26
N GLY A 11 -2.83 -11.47 -4.98
CA GLY A 11 -2.74 -12.68 -4.17
C GLY A 11 -1.31 -13.18 -3.90
N ALA A 12 -0.30 -12.61 -4.55
CA ALA A 12 1.06 -13.14 -4.57
C ALA A 12 2.13 -12.11 -4.13
N GLY A 13 1.74 -10.85 -3.96
CA GLY A 13 2.58 -9.81 -3.34
C GLY A 13 2.12 -9.54 -1.92
N ARG A 14 3.00 -9.00 -1.08
CA ARG A 14 2.63 -8.52 0.25
C ARG A 14 2.36 -7.01 0.22
N LEU A 15 1.49 -6.55 1.10
CA LEU A 15 1.28 -5.14 1.39
C LEU A 15 2.41 -4.67 2.31
N GLN A 16 3.10 -3.61 1.91
CA GLN A 16 4.21 -3.00 2.63
C GLN A 16 3.84 -1.58 3.01
N THR A 17 4.14 -1.21 4.25
CA THR A 17 4.00 0.18 4.70
C THR A 17 5.07 1.06 4.07
N TRP A 18 4.90 2.38 4.11
CA TRP A 18 5.88 3.32 3.54
C TRP A 18 7.30 3.14 4.09
N ALA A 19 7.39 2.80 5.38
CA ALA A 19 8.66 2.54 6.05
C ALA A 19 9.39 1.31 5.46
N GLU A 20 8.63 0.31 4.99
CA GLU A 20 9.17 -0.91 4.37
C GLU A 20 9.47 -0.76 2.87
N LEU A 21 8.99 0.30 2.22
CA LEU A 21 9.25 0.57 0.81
C LEU A 21 10.67 1.10 0.61
N SER A 22 11.31 0.65 -0.47
CA SER A 22 12.60 1.18 -0.93
C SER A 22 12.42 2.59 -1.49
N ASP A 23 13.49 3.39 -1.60
CA ASP A 23 13.40 4.73 -2.18
C ASP A 23 12.84 4.73 -3.62
N GLU A 24 13.20 3.71 -4.42
CA GLU A 24 12.63 3.51 -5.76
C GLU A 24 11.12 3.22 -5.70
N ASP A 25 10.68 2.40 -4.74
CA ASP A 25 9.26 2.10 -4.57
C ASP A 25 8.47 3.33 -4.09
N ARG A 26 9.05 4.13 -3.22
CA ARG A 26 8.47 5.39 -2.75
C ARG A 26 8.28 6.39 -3.89
N GLU A 27 9.24 6.46 -4.80
CA GLU A 27 9.13 7.27 -6.02
C GLU A 27 7.96 6.81 -6.91
N MET A 28 7.77 5.50 -7.04
CA MET A 28 6.62 4.95 -7.77
C MET A 28 5.29 5.26 -7.08
N VAL A 29 5.22 5.11 -5.74
CA VAL A 29 4.03 5.44 -4.95
C VAL A 29 3.66 6.92 -5.06
N LYS A 30 4.64 7.85 -5.09
CA LYS A 30 4.40 9.28 -5.30
C LYS A 30 3.80 9.57 -6.67
N ARG A 31 4.08 8.75 -7.69
CA ARG A 31 3.54 8.89 -9.05
C ARG A 31 2.15 8.28 -9.22
N LEU A 32 1.66 7.51 -8.24
CA LEU A 32 0.33 6.92 -8.31
C LEU A 32 -0.76 8.00 -8.26
N PRO A 33 -1.89 7.80 -8.97
CA PRO A 33 -2.99 8.76 -9.01
C PRO A 33 -3.60 9.03 -7.62
N ALA A 34 -3.50 8.09 -6.68
CA ALA A 34 -3.94 8.26 -5.29
C ALA A 34 -3.14 9.34 -4.52
N SER A 35 -1.96 9.74 -5.01
CA SER A 35 -1.22 10.92 -4.52
C SER A 35 -2.00 12.23 -4.67
N ALA A 36 -2.97 12.29 -5.58
CA ALA A 36 -3.80 13.46 -5.77
C ALA A 36 -4.99 13.50 -4.80
N ASP A 37 -5.38 12.35 -4.26
CA ASP A 37 -6.57 12.18 -3.42
C ASP A 37 -6.22 12.28 -1.92
N TYR A 38 -5.02 11.81 -1.53
CA TYR A 38 -4.54 11.83 -0.14
C TYR A 38 -3.16 12.47 -0.01
N SER A 39 -2.98 13.27 1.05
CA SER A 39 -1.69 13.85 1.41
C SER A 39 -0.63 12.77 1.67
N ALA A 40 0.63 13.07 1.32
CA ALA A 40 1.73 12.13 1.48
C ALA A 40 1.90 11.64 2.94
N GLU A 41 1.62 12.48 3.93
CA GLU A 41 1.73 12.13 5.34
C GLU A 41 0.65 11.12 5.78
N GLU A 42 -0.59 11.33 5.36
CA GLU A 42 -1.71 10.41 5.65
C GLU A 42 -1.45 9.04 5.01
N ARG A 43 -0.99 9.06 3.75
CA ARG A 43 -0.61 7.85 3.03
C ARG A 43 0.49 7.08 3.76
N LYS A 44 1.56 7.77 4.18
CA LYS A 44 2.67 7.15 4.93
C LYS A 44 2.22 6.49 6.23
N ALA A 45 1.24 7.09 6.90
CA ALA A 45 0.77 6.64 8.20
C ALA A 45 -0.26 5.51 8.13
N ARG A 46 -1.11 5.50 7.09
CA ARG A 46 -2.29 4.64 7.05
C ARG A 46 -2.36 3.70 5.84
N HIS A 47 -1.63 3.99 4.77
CA HIS A 47 -1.75 3.24 3.52
C HIS A 47 -0.64 2.19 3.40
N CYS A 48 -0.98 1.08 2.75
CA CYS A 48 -0.03 0.03 2.42
C CYS A 48 -0.01 -0.21 0.92
N TRP A 49 1.15 -0.57 0.39
CA TRP A 49 1.36 -0.76 -1.04
C TRP A 49 1.89 -2.13 -1.37
N CYS A 50 1.37 -2.70 -2.45
CA CYS A 50 1.95 -3.88 -3.04
C CYS A 50 2.99 -3.49 -4.09
N THR A 51 4.27 -3.77 -3.85
CA THR A 51 5.38 -3.51 -4.79
C THR A 51 5.31 -4.35 -6.07
N ARG A 52 4.48 -5.40 -6.11
CA ARG A 52 4.28 -6.22 -7.34
C ARG A 52 3.27 -5.63 -8.31
N CYS A 53 2.15 -5.12 -7.81
CA CYS A 53 1.02 -4.70 -8.65
C CYS A 53 0.59 -3.26 -8.41
N TRP A 54 1.36 -2.53 -7.58
CA TRP A 54 1.14 -1.15 -7.15
C TRP A 54 -0.26 -0.87 -6.62
N TYR A 55 -0.88 -1.89 -6.02
CA TYR A 55 -2.16 -1.72 -5.35
C TYR A 55 -1.93 -0.96 -4.05
N GLU A 56 -2.68 0.13 -3.86
CA GLU A 56 -2.69 0.93 -2.66
C GLU A 56 -3.92 0.57 -1.84
N GLU A 57 -3.70 0.06 -0.64
CA GLU A 57 -4.76 -0.13 0.35
C GLU A 57 -4.87 1.14 1.18
N THR A 58 -5.93 1.92 0.94
CA THR A 58 -6.29 3.14 1.68
C THR A 58 -7.11 2.85 2.94
N SER A 59 -7.58 1.61 3.07
CA SER A 59 -8.43 1.15 4.15
C SER A 59 -7.57 0.62 5.30
N GLY A 60 -7.52 1.35 6.42
CA GLY A 60 -6.90 0.87 7.65
C GLY A 60 -7.54 -0.38 8.28
N SER A 61 -8.47 -1.06 7.60
CA SER A 61 -8.96 -2.41 7.89
C SER A 61 -9.95 -2.79 6.80
N SER A 62 -9.48 -3.36 5.70
CA SER A 62 -10.38 -4.13 4.82
C SER A 62 -10.55 -5.53 5.38
N THR A 63 -11.14 -5.65 6.56
CA THR A 63 -11.93 -6.85 6.85
C THR A 63 -13.35 -6.55 6.37
N LEU A 64 -13.65 -6.97 5.15
CA LEU A 64 -15.03 -7.14 4.71
C LEU A 64 -15.73 -8.14 5.64
N ALA A 65 -16.85 -7.74 6.21
CA ALA A 65 -17.99 -8.60 6.46
C ALA A 65 -19.26 -7.79 6.22
#